data_AF-A0A963FW50-F1
#
_entry.id   AF-A0A963FW50-F1
#
_cell.length_a   1.000
_cell.length_b   1.000
_cell.length_c   1.000
_cell.angle_alpha   90.00
_cell.angle_beta   90.00
_cell.angle_gamma   90.00
#
_symmetry.space_group_name_H-M   'P 1'
#
loop_
_entity.id
_entity.type
_entity.pdbx_description
1 polymer ?
#
loop_
_entity_poly.entity_id
_entity_poly.type
_entity_poly.pdbx_seq_one_letter_code
_entity_poly.pdbx_strand_id
1 'polypeptide(L)'
;DGGRLLEFSGQPSGTFCYMIAVGPDGRVREIRQAFSEENLRRVVPGLTQDETRRLLGGPEEKLRFTLKPDEEVWSWRIEDTTEKTVHFNAYFGADGRLLRTDRSTFYKASGPSFTRGVFDSFSRRS
;
A
#
# COMPACT_ATOMS: atom_id res chain seq x y z
N ASP A 1 24.17 3.33 -20.15
CA ASP A 1 22.73 3.29 -19.87
C ASP A 1 22.27 4.57 -19.16
N GLY A 2 21.74 5.53 -19.91
CA GLY A 2 21.34 6.87 -19.40
C GLY A 2 19.84 7.02 -19.10
N GLY A 3 19.11 5.92 -19.01
CA GLY A 3 17.68 5.95 -18.67
C GLY A 3 17.45 6.24 -17.19
N ARG A 4 16.24 6.69 -16.83
CA ARG A 4 15.84 6.94 -15.44
C ARG A 4 14.46 6.37 -15.15
N LEU A 5 14.25 5.98 -13.91
CA LEU A 5 12.96 5.57 -13.39
C LEU A 5 12.42 6.72 -12.53
N LEU A 6 11.28 7.28 -12.92
CA LEU A 6 10.58 8.30 -12.15
C LEU A 6 9.48 7.63 -11.32
N GLU A 7 9.26 8.18 -10.14
CA GLU A 7 8.20 7.77 -9.22
C GLU A 7 7.21 8.92 -9.06
N PHE A 8 5.92 8.62 -9.24
CA PHE A 8 4.84 9.55 -8.95
C PHE A 8 3.89 8.89 -7.94
N SER A 9 4.07 9.22 -6.66
CA SER A 9 3.38 8.60 -5.54
C SER A 9 2.32 9.53 -4.96
N GLY A 10 1.14 8.97 -4.68
CA GLY A 10 0.09 9.64 -3.91
C GLY A 10 0.28 9.50 -2.39
N GLN A 11 1.24 8.69 -1.93
CA GLN A 11 1.50 8.44 -0.50
C GLN A 11 1.93 9.72 0.24
N PRO A 12 1.67 9.82 1.56
CA PRO A 12 1.05 8.82 2.43
C PRO A 12 -0.49 8.78 2.35
N SER A 13 -1.13 9.82 1.80
CA SER A 13 -2.60 9.94 1.84
C SER A 13 -3.33 9.21 0.71
N GLY A 14 -2.65 8.94 -0.40
CA GLY A 14 -3.19 8.25 -1.57
C GLY A 14 -2.96 6.74 -1.53
N THR A 15 -3.54 6.03 -2.50
CA THR A 15 -3.47 4.56 -2.63
C THR A 15 -2.85 4.14 -3.97
N PHE A 16 -2.07 5.03 -4.59
CA PHE A 16 -1.46 4.81 -5.88
C PHE A 16 0.00 5.24 -5.90
N CYS A 17 0.74 4.60 -6.78
CA CYS A 17 2.10 4.96 -7.16
C CYS A 17 2.28 4.56 -8.62
N TYR A 18 2.83 5.46 -9.44
CA TYR A 18 3.16 5.18 -10.83
C TYR A 18 4.68 5.21 -11.02
N MET A 19 5.21 4.15 -11.63
CA MET A 19 6.61 4.07 -12.02
C MET A 19 6.71 4.32 -13.52
N ILE A 20 7.53 5.30 -13.90
CA ILE A 20 7.67 5.76 -15.28
C ILE A 20 9.11 5.54 -15.73
N ALA A 21 9.31 4.59 -16.65
CA ALA A 21 10.62 4.36 -17.25
C ALA A 21 10.85 5.33 -18.41
N VAL A 22 11.92 6.12 -18.33
CA VAL A 22 12.33 7.07 -19.36
C VAL A 22 13.66 6.62 -19.96
N GLY A 23 13.71 6.50 -21.28
CA GLY A 23 14.92 6.14 -22.01
C GLY A 23 15.98 7.25 -21.98
N PRO A 24 17.22 6.95 -22.40
CA PRO A 24 18.29 7.94 -22.48
C PRO A 24 18.00 9.08 -23.46
N ASP A 25 17.05 8.88 -24.39
CA ASP A 25 16.56 9.89 -25.33
C ASP A 25 15.46 10.79 -24.75
N GLY A 26 15.17 10.68 -23.45
CA GLY A 26 14.15 11.46 -22.76
C GLY A 26 12.72 11.01 -23.03
N ARG A 27 12.50 9.94 -23.81
CA ARG A 27 11.17 9.44 -24.13
C ARG A 27 10.69 8.41 -23.11
N VAL A 28 9.39 8.47 -22.78
CA VAL A 28 8.71 7.46 -21.96
C VAL A 28 8.70 6.13 -22.69
N ARG A 29 9.10 5.06 -22.00
CA ARG A 29 9.12 3.68 -22.49
C ARG A 29 8.02 2.84 -21.85
N GLU A 30 7.74 3.09 -20.57
CA GLU A 30 6.75 2.35 -19.81
C GLU A 30 6.16 3.25 -18.73
N ILE A 31 4.85 3.09 -18.48
CA ILE A 31 4.18 3.60 -17.29
C ILE A 31 3.47 2.41 -16.66
N ARG A 32 3.75 2.14 -15.37
CA ARG A 32 3.08 1.06 -14.62
C ARG A 32 2.49 1.55 -13.31
N GLN A 33 1.32 1.05 -12.95
CA GLN A 33 0.74 1.25 -11.62
C GLN A 33 1.40 0.26 -10.65
N ALA A 34 2.19 0.79 -9.72
CA ALA A 34 3.07 0.02 -8.85
C ALA A 34 2.30 -0.93 -7.92
N PHE A 35 1.13 -0.50 -7.42
CA PHE A 35 0.28 -1.28 -6.52
C PHE A 35 -0.75 -2.16 -7.24
N SER A 36 -0.54 -2.46 -8.52
CA SER A 36 -1.37 -3.44 -9.21
C SER A 36 -1.17 -4.83 -8.59
N GLU A 37 -2.21 -5.66 -8.60
CA GLU A 37 -2.13 -7.02 -8.05
C GLU A 37 -1.06 -7.89 -8.73
N GLU A 38 -0.77 -7.61 -10.00
CA GLU A 38 0.34 -8.25 -10.71
C GLU A 38 1.70 -7.90 -10.09
N ASN A 39 1.94 -6.62 -9.82
CA ASN A 39 3.21 -6.18 -9.24
C ASN A 39 3.35 -6.62 -7.77
N LEU A 40 2.27 -6.56 -6.98
CA LEU A 40 2.28 -7.05 -5.61
C LEU A 40 2.63 -8.54 -5.54
N ARG A 41 2.15 -9.36 -6.49
CA ARG A 41 2.51 -10.79 -6.59
C ARG A 41 3.98 -11.04 -6.97
N ARG A 42 4.65 -10.09 -7.60
CA ARG A 42 6.07 -10.18 -7.95
C ARG A 42 6.99 -9.92 -6.75
N VAL A 43 6.46 -9.36 -5.67
CA VAL A 43 7.22 -9.06 -4.44
C VAL A 43 7.32 -10.34 -3.61
N VAL A 44 8.33 -11.16 -3.91
CA VAL A 44 8.52 -12.50 -3.33
C VAL A 44 9.81 -12.60 -2.52
N PRO A 45 9.92 -13.56 -1.58
CA PRO A 45 11.11 -13.72 -0.75
C PRO A 45 12.41 -13.81 -1.57
N GLY A 46 13.47 -13.21 -1.06
CA GLY A 46 14.80 -13.14 -1.68
C GLY A 46 15.08 -11.85 -2.44
N LEU A 47 14.07 -11.07 -2.84
CA LEU A 47 14.27 -9.76 -3.46
C LEU A 47 15.01 -8.81 -2.52
N THR A 48 15.91 -8.00 -3.08
CA THR A 48 16.53 -6.89 -2.36
C THR A 48 15.56 -5.74 -2.17
N GLN A 49 15.82 -4.90 -1.16
CA GLN A 49 15.11 -3.63 -0.96
C GLN A 49 15.01 -2.77 -2.23
N ASP A 50 16.09 -2.70 -3.02
CA ASP A 50 16.14 -1.93 -4.27
C ASP A 50 15.25 -2.54 -5.36
N GLU A 51 15.23 -3.87 -5.49
CA GLU A 51 14.32 -4.56 -6.41
C GLU A 51 12.87 -4.32 -6.01
N THR A 52 12.55 -4.37 -4.72
CA THR A 52 11.20 -4.03 -4.22
C THR A 52 10.84 -2.58 -4.51
N ARG A 53 11.76 -1.61 -4.30
CA ARG A 53 11.52 -0.20 -4.66
C ARG A 53 11.29 -0.01 -6.15
N ARG A 54 11.97 -0.75 -7.01
CA ARG A 54 11.74 -0.67 -8.45
C ARG A 54 10.34 -1.15 -8.83
N LEU A 55 9.76 -2.09 -8.06
CA LEU A 55 8.40 -2.57 -8.28
C LEU A 55 7.34 -1.61 -7.71
N LEU A 56 7.49 -1.21 -6.45
CA LEU A 56 6.43 -0.54 -5.67
C LEU A 56 6.65 0.98 -5.45
N GLY A 57 7.84 1.50 -5.78
CA GLY A 57 8.26 2.83 -5.37
C GLY A 57 8.66 2.90 -3.89
N GLY A 58 8.78 4.11 -3.36
CA GLY A 58 9.04 4.36 -1.95
C GLY A 58 7.89 3.89 -1.05
N PRO A 59 8.18 3.27 0.11
CA PRO A 59 7.16 2.95 1.09
C PRO A 59 6.62 4.20 1.77
N GLU A 60 5.37 4.11 2.26
CA GLU A 60 4.76 5.10 3.14
C GLU A 60 5.54 5.19 4.46
N GLU A 61 5.87 4.03 5.02
CA GLU A 61 6.52 3.91 6.32
C GLU A 61 7.64 2.87 6.28
N LYS A 62 8.70 3.13 7.05
CA LYS A 62 9.77 2.18 7.34
C LYS A 62 9.93 2.05 8.85
N LEU A 63 9.73 0.87 9.40
CA LEU A 63 9.86 0.59 10.82
C LEU A 63 10.91 -0.49 11.07
N ARG A 64 11.73 -0.29 12.10
CA ARG A 64 12.60 -1.33 12.66
C ARG A 64 12.24 -1.49 14.13
N PHE A 65 11.83 -2.69 14.52
CA PHE A 65 11.38 -2.93 15.90
C PHE A 65 12.56 -3.09 16.85
N THR A 66 12.55 -2.40 17.99
CA THR A 66 13.62 -2.50 18.99
C THR A 66 13.83 -3.91 19.52
N LEU A 67 12.76 -4.71 19.63
CA LEU A 67 12.80 -6.10 20.11
C LEU A 67 13.19 -7.12 19.03
N LYS A 68 13.18 -6.71 17.75
CA LYS A 68 13.58 -7.50 16.57
C LYS A 68 14.36 -6.61 15.60
N PRO A 69 15.56 -6.15 15.98
CA PRO A 69 16.32 -5.18 15.19
C PRO A 69 16.83 -5.75 13.86
N ASP A 70 16.78 -7.07 13.71
CA ASP A 70 17.11 -7.85 12.53
C ASP A 70 16.05 -7.78 11.44
N GLU A 71 14.85 -7.26 11.72
CA GLU A 71 13.79 -7.07 10.74
C GLU A 71 13.45 -5.59 10.52
N GLU A 72 13.38 -5.19 9.26
CA GLU A 72 12.87 -3.89 8.81
C GLU A 72 11.59 -4.08 8.01
N VAL A 73 10.53 -3.38 8.38
CA VAL A 73 9.22 -3.46 7.72
C VAL A 73 9.01 -2.22 6.89
N TRP A 74 8.65 -2.43 5.63
CA TRP A 74 8.19 -1.37 4.74
C TRP A 74 6.72 -1.55 4.43
N SER A 75 5.96 -0.47 4.50
CA SER A 75 4.51 -0.51 4.35
C SER A 75 4.06 0.45 3.24
N TRP A 76 3.08 0.01 2.44
CA TRP A 76 2.41 0.84 1.44
C TRP A 76 0.89 0.76 1.63
N ARG A 77 0.21 1.90 1.74
CA ARG A 77 -1.25 1.94 1.68
C ARG A 77 -1.75 1.65 0.28
N ILE A 78 -2.38 0.50 0.09
CA ILE A 78 -2.87 0.04 -1.21
C ILE A 78 -4.39 0.20 -1.38
N GLU A 79 -5.12 0.36 -0.28
CA GLU A 79 -6.57 0.59 -0.28
C GLU A 79 -6.95 1.54 0.85
N ASP A 80 -7.87 2.45 0.58
CA ASP A 80 -8.42 3.38 1.56
C ASP A 80 -9.88 3.66 1.20
N THR A 81 -10.79 3.05 1.95
CA THR A 81 -12.25 3.21 1.79
C THR A 81 -12.83 3.86 3.03
N THR A 82 -14.13 4.14 3.01
CA THR A 82 -14.84 4.65 4.19
C THR A 82 -14.81 3.66 5.36
N GLU A 83 -14.69 2.36 5.07
CA GLU A 83 -14.80 1.27 6.06
C GLU A 83 -13.45 0.77 6.55
N LYS A 84 -12.41 0.84 5.71
CA LYS A 84 -11.11 0.24 6.03
C LYS A 84 -9.96 0.91 5.30
N THR A 85 -8.77 0.70 5.84
CA THR A 85 -7.49 0.97 5.17
C THR A 85 -6.71 -0.34 5.09
N VAL A 86 -6.10 -0.61 3.94
CA VAL A 86 -5.29 -1.82 3.72
C VAL A 86 -3.87 -1.41 3.36
N HIS A 87 -2.92 -2.00 4.06
CA HIS A 87 -1.50 -1.89 3.77
C HIS A 87 -0.95 -3.21 3.23
N PHE A 88 -0.04 -3.10 2.26
CA PHE A 88 0.87 -4.18 1.89
C PHE A 88 2.17 -3.99 2.67
N ASN A 89 2.62 -5.03 3.36
CA ASN A 89 3.81 -4.98 4.20
C ASN A 89 4.89 -5.93 3.64
N ALA A 90 6.12 -5.44 3.55
CA ALA A 90 7.29 -6.23 3.17
C ALA A 90 8.30 -6.23 4.33
N TYR A 91 8.72 -7.42 4.74
CA TYR A 91 9.65 -7.61 5.86
C TYR A 91 11.01 -7.99 5.35
N PHE A 92 12.01 -7.17 5.60
CA PHE A 92 13.39 -7.38 5.18
C PHE A 92 14.25 -7.85 6.35
N GLY A 93 15.13 -8.80 6.10
CA GLY A 93 16.14 -9.24 7.06
C GLY A 93 17.30 -8.26 7.17
N ALA A 94 18.25 -8.56 8.06
CA ALA A 94 19.44 -7.75 8.29
C ALA A 94 20.33 -7.60 7.05
N ASP A 95 20.25 -8.54 6.10
CA ASP A 95 20.94 -8.50 4.80
C ASP A 95 20.22 -7.67 3.73
N GLY A 96 19.08 -7.05 4.08
CA GLY A 96 18.27 -6.26 3.16
C GLY A 96 17.48 -7.11 2.15
N ARG A 97 17.34 -8.42 2.37
CA ARG A 97 16.51 -9.29 1.53
C ARG A 97 15.13 -9.51 2.12
N LEU A 98 14.15 -9.57 1.24
CA LEU A 98 12.75 -9.79 1.56
C LEU A 98 12.59 -11.21 2.14
N LEU A 99 12.05 -11.28 3.35
CA LEU A 99 11.74 -12.53 4.05
C LEU A 99 10.33 -12.98 3.73
N ARG A 100 9.37 -12.06 3.78
CA ARG A 100 7.94 -12.32 3.60
C ARG A 100 7.16 -11.04 3.33
N THR A 101 5.92 -11.22 2.91
CA THR A 101 4.95 -10.15 2.71
C THR A 101 3.62 -10.51 3.35
N ASP A 102 2.85 -9.52 3.79
CA ASP A 102 1.46 -9.70 4.18
C ASP A 102 0.59 -8.50 3.79
N ARG A 103 -0.70 -8.60 4.15
CA ARG A 103 -1.62 -7.48 4.12
C ARG A 103 -2.25 -7.28 5.49
N SER A 104 -2.15 -6.07 6.02
CA SER A 104 -2.86 -5.66 7.23
C SER A 104 -4.08 -4.83 6.85
N THR A 105 -5.25 -5.20 7.37
CA THR A 105 -6.50 -4.43 7.21
C THR A 105 -6.86 -3.78 8.53
N PHE A 106 -7.02 -2.46 8.51
CA PHE A 106 -7.48 -1.66 9.64
C PHE A 106 -8.90 -1.18 9.35
N TYR A 107 -9.88 -1.67 10.12
CA TYR A 107 -11.26 -1.22 10.01
C TYR A 107 -11.43 0.13 10.72
N LYS A 108 -12.03 1.09 10.01
CA LYS A 108 -12.44 2.37 10.58
C LYS A 108 -13.72 2.12 11.38
N ALA A 109 -13.84 2.76 12.54
CA ALA A 109 -15.07 2.68 13.31
C ALA A 109 -16.23 3.22 12.46
N SER A 110 -17.06 2.32 11.93
CA SER A 110 -18.36 2.70 11.36
C SER A 110 -19.24 3.10 12.54
N GLY A 111 -19.27 4.40 12.86
CA GLY A 111 -20.33 4.94 13.70
C GLY A 111 -21.69 4.66 13.04
N PRO A 112 -22.74 4.29 13.78
CA PRO A 112 -24.03 4.03 13.17
C PRO A 112 -24.56 5.29 12.50
N SER A 113 -24.74 5.25 11.18
CA SER A 113 -25.56 6.21 10.44
C SER A 113 -27.02 5.98 10.81
N PHE A 114 -27.47 6.59 11.91
CA PHE A 114 -28.89 6.74 12.19
C PHE A 114 -29.47 7.79 11.24
N THR A 115 -29.83 7.38 10.02
CA THR A 115 -30.73 8.17 9.18
C THR A 115 -32.13 8.08 9.79
N ARG A 116 -32.47 9.07 10.62
CA ARG A 116 -33.80 9.23 11.21
C ARG A 116 -34.80 9.65 10.13
N GLY A 117 -35.61 8.71 9.65
CA GLY A 117 -36.88 8.96 8.95
C GLY A 117 -37.99 8.18 9.68
N VAL A 118 -38.68 8.82 10.65
CA VAL A 118 -40.07 9.34 10.55
C VAL A 118 -41.15 8.23 10.49
N PHE A 119 -41.80 8.07 11.65
CA PHE A 119 -43.23 7.81 11.97
C PHE A 119 -44.11 6.93 11.06
N ASP A 120 -44.71 5.89 11.63
CA ASP A 120 -46.12 5.80 12.10
C ASP A 120 -46.47 4.29 12.15
N SER A 121 -46.87 3.67 13.26
CA SER A 121 -48.28 3.64 13.72
C SER A 121 -48.44 2.48 14.71
N PHE A 122 -49.57 2.50 15.44
CA PHE A 122 -50.12 1.49 16.36
C PHE A 122 -49.87 1.70 17.85
N SER A 123 -50.81 2.41 18.49
CA SER A 123 -51.37 1.93 19.76
C SER A 123 -52.90 1.88 19.63
N ARG A 124 -53.41 0.64 19.59
CA ARG A 124 -54.81 0.29 19.82
C ARG A 124 -54.90 -0.32 21.22
N ARG A 125 -55.87 0.18 22.00
CA ARG A 125 -56.61 -0.47 23.10
C ARG A 125 -55.84 -0.78 24.39
N SER A 126 -56.30 -0.14 25.47
CA SER A 126 -57.29 -0.74 26.37
C SER A 126 -58.12 0.35 27.01
#